data_AF-A0A956BAY3-F1
#
_entry.id   AF-A0A956BAY3-F1
#
_cell.length_a   1.000
_cell.length_b   1.000
_cell.length_c   1.000
_cell.angle_alpha   90.00
_cell.angle_beta   90.00
_cell.angle_gamma   90.00
#
_symmetry.space_group_name_H-M   'P 1'
#
loop_
_entity.id
_entity.type
_entity.pdbx_description
1 polymer ?
#
loop_
_entity_poly.entity_id
_entity_poly.type
_entity_poly.pdbx_seq_one_letter_code
_entity_poly.pdbx_strand_id
1 'polypeptide(L)' 'MNPIISIPNVQLGESLGEGAAATVFAGTLADTGRAVAVKVVPARRGDAAGLAKRALQEGRLCWSLDHPNIVRVFG' A
#
# COMPACT_ATOMS: atom_id res chain seq x y z
N MET A 1 -19.46 4.13 -5.20
CA MET A 1 -18.41 4.70 -6.07
C MET A 1 -17.08 4.19 -5.55
N ASN A 2 -16.35 3.37 -6.32
CA ASN A 2 -15.01 2.96 -5.92
C ASN A 2 -14.11 4.20 -5.98
N PRO A 3 -13.38 4.54 -4.92
CA PRO A 3 -12.49 5.69 -4.94
C PRO A 3 -11.48 5.51 -6.06
N ILE A 4 -11.32 6.52 -6.92
CA ILE A 4 -10.24 6.57 -7.90
C ILE A 4 -8.97 6.85 -7.11
N ILE A 5 -8.25 5.80 -6.76
CA ILE A 5 -6.95 5.89 -6.10
C ILE A 5 -5.91 6.09 -7.20
N SER A 6 -5.16 7.18 -7.13
CA SER A 6 -4.03 7.44 -8.03
C SER A 6 -2.78 7.58 -7.20
N ILE A 7 -1.75 6.82 -7.55
CA ILE A 7 -0.46 6.80 -6.87
C ILE A 7 0.61 7.17 -7.89
N PRO A 8 1.46 8.17 -7.62
CA PRO A 8 2.52 8.56 -8.53
C PRO A 8 3.39 7.37 -8.94
N ASN A 9 3.74 7.29 -10.22
CA ASN A 9 4.60 6.25 -10.79
C ASN A 9 4.04 4.81 -10.64
N VAL A 10 2.77 4.63 -10.29
CA VAL A 10 2.14 3.30 -10.20
C VAL A 10 0.91 3.24 -11.10
N GLN A 11 0.91 2.31 -12.03
CA GLN A 11 -0.30 1.88 -12.70
C GLN A 11 -1.02 0.86 -11.81
N LEU A 12 -2.17 1.24 -11.25
CA LEU A 12 -3.01 0.36 -10.43
C LEU A 12 -3.77 -0.65 -11.29
N GLY A 13 -3.81 -1.90 -10.82
CA GLY A 13 -4.55 -3.01 -11.41
C GLY A 13 -5.70 -3.47 -10.52
N GLU A 14 -6.05 -4.75 -10.66
CA GLU A 14 -7.14 -5.38 -9.90
C GLU A 14 -6.83 -5.55 -8.41
N SER A 15 -7.87 -5.83 -7.61
CA SER A 15 -7.69 -6.17 -6.20
C SER A 15 -7.13 -7.58 -6.07
N LEU A 16 -6.05 -7.72 -5.30
CA LEU A 16 -5.42 -9.00 -4.98
C LEU A 16 -6.03 -9.64 -3.72
N GLY A 17 -6.60 -8.83 -2.84
CA GLY A 17 -7.24 -9.31 -1.62
C GLY A 17 -7.69 -8.18 -0.69
N GLU A 18 -8.65 -8.51 0.16
CA GLU A 18 -9.19 -7.61 1.19
C GLU A 18 -9.06 -8.26 2.56
N GLY A 19 -8.59 -7.48 3.54
CA GLY A 19 -8.57 -7.88 4.93
C GLY A 19 -9.18 -6.80 5.82
N ALA A 20 -9.24 -7.06 7.13
CA ALA A 20 -9.86 -6.15 8.10
C ALA A 20 -9.32 -4.71 8.04
N ALA A 21 -8.00 -4.59 7.82
CA ALA A 21 -7.28 -3.32 7.89
C ALA A 21 -7.11 -2.60 6.54
N ALA A 22 -7.09 -3.32 5.42
CA ALA A 22 -6.70 -2.76 4.12
C ALA A 22 -7.15 -3.65 2.96
N THR A 23 -7.20 -3.03 1.77
CA THR A 23 -7.31 -3.75 0.49
C THR A 23 -5.96 -3.67 -0.21
N VAL A 24 -5.51 -4.78 -0.79
CA VAL A 24 -4.28 -4.87 -1.58
C VAL A 24 -4.65 -4.92 -3.05
N PHE A 25 -3.98 -4.12 -3.87
CA PHE A 25 -4.15 -4.07 -5.32
C PHE A 25 -2.85 -4.45 -6.03
N ALA A 26 -2.98 -5.02 -7.22
CA ALA A 26 -1.87 -5.16 -8.14
C ALA A 26 -1.40 -3.78 -8.58
N GLY A 27 -0.10 -3.63 -8.80
CA GLY A 27 0.47 -2.41 -9.35
C GLY A 27 1.67 -2.70 -10.23
N THR A 28 1.97 -1.77 -11.12
CA THR A 28 3.19 -1.78 -11.94
C THR A 28 3.86 -0.42 -11.83
N LEU A 29 5.14 -0.40 -11.44
CA LEU A 29 5.94 0.82 -11.46
C LEU A 29 6.17 1.25 -12.91
N ALA A 30 5.77 2.47 -13.26
CA ALA A 30 5.74 2.93 -14.65
C ALA A 30 7.14 3.13 -15.25
N ASP A 31 8.13 3.48 -14.41
CA ASP A 31 9.52 3.70 -14.79
C ASP A 31 10.31 2.42 -15.10
N THR A 32 9.99 1.33 -14.39
CA THR A 32 10.80 0.10 -14.35
C THR A 32 10.04 -1.12 -14.83
N GLY A 33 8.73 -1.03 -14.99
CA GLY A 33 7.85 -2.16 -15.30
C GLY A 33 7.75 -3.18 -14.16
N ARG A 34 8.29 -2.88 -12.98
CA ARG A 34 8.31 -3.81 -11.84
C ARG A 34 6.89 -3.99 -11.29
N ALA A 35 6.46 -5.25 -11.17
CA ALA A 35 5.24 -5.61 -10.47
C ALA A 35 5.38 -5.34 -8.96
N VAL A 36 4.36 -4.70 -8.38
CA VAL A 36 4.29 -4.34 -6.95
C VAL A 36 2.90 -4.63 -6.40
N ALA A 37 2.80 -4.72 -5.08
CA ALA A 37 1.53 -4.77 -4.36
C ALA A 37 1.29 -3.44 -3.64
N VAL A 38 0.10 -2.87 -3.81
CA VAL A 38 -0.30 -1.59 -3.21
C VAL A 38 -1.30 -1.83 -2.09
N LYS A 39 -0.86 -1.64 -0.83
CA LYS A 39 -1.74 -1.72 0.36
C LYS A 39 -2.43 -0.38 0.60
N VAL A 40 -3.75 -0.34 0.41
CA VAL A 40 -4.56 0.87 0.64
C VAL A 40 -5.32 0.73 1.95
N VAL A 41 -5.02 1.62 2.89
CA VAL A 41 -5.72 1.69 4.18
C VAL A 41 -6.86 2.70 4.05
N PRO A 42 -8.14 2.28 4.19
CA PRO A 42 -9.26 3.19 4.07
C PRO A 42 -9.30 4.20 5.22
N ALA A 43 -9.56 5.46 4.89
CA ALA A 43 -9.87 6.48 5.89
C ALA A 43 -11.28 6.22 6.47
N ARG A 44 -11.37 5.42 7.54
CA ARG A 44 -12.63 5.16 8.24
C ARG A 44 -13.02 6.39 9.08
N ARG A 45 -14.32 6.73 9.13
CA ARG A 45 -14.85 7.82 9.96
C ARG A 45 -14.57 7.53 11.45
N GLY A 46 -13.99 8.47 12.18
CA GLY A 46 -13.69 8.36 13.61
C GLY A 46 -12.24 8.70 13.95
N ASP A 47 -11.30 7.82 13.60
CA ASP A 47 -9.87 7.94 13.94
C ASP A 47 -8.96 7.90 12.69
N ALA A 48 -9.29 8.70 11.67
CA ALA A 48 -8.50 8.77 10.45
C ALA A 48 -7.04 9.18 10.71
N ALA A 49 -6.81 10.08 11.69
CA ALA A 49 -5.49 10.56 12.05
C ALA A 49 -4.65 9.47 12.77
N GLY A 50 -5.23 8.74 13.73
CA GLY A 50 -4.55 7.64 14.41
C GLY A 50 -4.26 6.48 13.47
N LEU A 51 -5.20 6.14 12.58
CA LEU A 51 -4.99 5.13 11.53
C LEU A 51 -3.87 5.52 10.57
N ALA A 52 -3.87 6.76 10.07
CA ALA A 52 -2.81 7.25 9.20
C ALA A 52 -1.45 7.21 9.91
N LYS A 53 -1.38 7.63 11.17
CA LYS A 53 -0.15 7.57 11.97
C LYS A 53 0.36 6.13 12.11
N ARG A 54 -0.50 5.17 12.44
CA ARG A 54 -0.13 3.75 12.55
C ARG A 54 0.32 3.18 11.22
N ALA A 55 -0.40 3.46 10.13
CA ALA A 55 -0.03 3.01 8.80
C ALA A 55 1.35 3.56 8.37
N LEU A 56 1.64 4.83 8.64
CA LEU A 56 2.95 5.43 8.38
C LEU A 56 4.05 4.80 9.24
N GLN A 57 3.78 4.51 10.50
CA GLN A 57 4.73 3.82 11.39
C GLN A 57 5.03 2.40 10.91
N GLU A 58 3.99 1.61 10.56
CA GLU A 58 4.16 0.29 9.95
C GLU A 58 5.00 0.38 8.68
N GLY A 59 4.65 1.29 7.76
CA GLY A 59 5.36 1.48 6.50
C GLY A 59 6.84 1.79 6.71
N ARG A 60 7.17 2.70 7.63
CA ARG A 60 8.58 3.04 7.96
C ARG A 60 9.36 1.88 8.54
N LEU A 61 8.76 1.12 9.46
CA LEU A 61 9.40 -0.06 10.03
C LEU A 61 9.66 -1.11 8.95
N CYS A 62 8.66 -1.43 8.12
CA CYS A 62 8.82 -2.41 7.05
C CYS A 62 9.81 -1.95 5.97
N TRP A 63 9.87 -0.64 5.66
CA TRP A 63 10.82 -0.09 4.71
C TRP A 63 12.28 -0.26 5.15
N SER A 64 12.53 -0.21 6.47
CA SER A 64 13.87 -0.44 7.03
C SER A 64 14.36 -1.89 6.96
N LEU A 65 13.47 -2.85 6.64
CA LEU A 65 13.82 -4.27 6.59
C LEU A 65 14.42 -4.64 5.23
N ASP A 66 15.61 -5.26 5.26
CA ASP A 66 16.32 -5.80 4.11
C ASP A 66 16.71 -7.25 4.36
N HIS A 67 15.89 -8.18 3.87
CA HIS A 67 16.15 -9.60 4.09
C HIS A 67 15.49 -10.44 2.98
N PRO A 68 16.14 -11.52 2.50
CA PRO A 68 15.60 -12.36 1.41
C PRO A 68 14.23 -12.98 1.70
N ASN A 69 13.90 -13.18 2.99
CA ASN A 69 12.62 -13.78 3.42
C ASN A 69 11.60 -12.76 3.92
N ILE A 70 11.80 -11.46 3.67
CA ILE A 70 10.86 -10.40 4.05
C ILE A 70 10.48 -9.63 2.79
N VAL A 71 9.18 -9.45 2.56
CA VAL A 71 8.70 -8.66 1.43
C VAL A 71 9.20 -7.23 1.56
N ARG A 72 9.89 -6.75 0.54
CA ARG A 72 10.39 -5.37 0.51
C ARG A 72 9.24 -4.38 0.37
N VAL A 73 9.24 -3.36 1.23
CA VAL A 73 8.40 -2.18 1.04
C VAL A 73 9.18 -1.13 0.25
N PHE A 74 8.52 -0.57 -0.77
CA PHE A 74 9.00 0.58 -1.54
C PHE A 74 8.33 1.85 -0.98
N GLY A 75 9.10 2.92 -0.85
CA GLY A 75 8.63 4.23 -0.37
C GLY A 75 8.21 5.15 -1.50
#